data_AF-A0A552UGZ5-F1
#
_entry.id   AF-A0A552UGZ5-F1
#
_cell.length_a   1.000
_cell.length_b   1.000
_cell.length_c   1.000
_cell.angle_alpha   90.00
_cell.angle_beta   90.00
_cell.angle_gamma   90.00
#
_symmetry.space_group_name_H-M   'P 1'
#
loop_
_entity.id
_entity.type
_entity.pdbx_description
1 polymer ?
#
loop_
_entity_poly.entity_id
_entity_poly.type
_entity_poly.pdbx_seq_one_letter_code
_entity_poly.pdbx_strand_id
1 'polypeptide(L)'
;MSALEEGGPLTWGVLILLAIMSLGSWYIIITKYLDQRKVLADAKDLEKKFWGAPSLAEGAKKLDKNSAFRQIVDDGLRASDHHEGRLTDKIDQHEWVTMALNRSSANVQSKLQEGLAFLASVGSTSPFVGLFGTVVGIYGALIAIAASGQASMDKVAGPVGEALIMTAIGLAVAVPAVLGYNWLIRRNKDVSERIGNFAADVHGALMSGSRTPQAMPPMAAKPVVTPGKPATA
;
A
#
# COMPACT_ATOMS: atom_id res chain seq x y z
N MET A 1 17.55 -18.08 -28.01
CA MET A 1 18.47 -16.95 -27.77
C MET A 1 19.06 -16.42 -29.10
N SER A 2 18.61 -16.91 -30.25
CA SER A 2 18.92 -16.43 -31.61
C SER A 2 18.35 -15.03 -31.93
N ALA A 3 17.14 -14.72 -31.46
CA ALA A 3 16.49 -13.40 -31.59
C ALA A 3 17.32 -12.19 -31.14
N LEU A 4 18.17 -12.43 -30.14
CA LEU A 4 18.96 -11.40 -29.49
C LEU A 4 20.23 -11.07 -30.28
N GLU A 5 20.67 -11.96 -31.16
CA GLU A 5 21.78 -11.74 -32.08
C GLU A 5 21.30 -11.09 -33.39
N GLU A 6 20.07 -11.35 -33.84
CA GLU A 6 19.51 -10.77 -35.08
C GLU A 6 18.75 -9.44 -34.87
N GLY A 7 18.09 -9.22 -33.73
CA GLY A 7 17.28 -8.03 -33.46
C GLY A 7 18.06 -6.74 -33.15
N GLY A 8 19.39 -6.84 -33.04
CA GLY A 8 20.31 -5.73 -32.76
C GLY A 8 20.25 -5.17 -31.34
N PRO A 9 21.03 -4.10 -31.04
CA PRO A 9 21.13 -3.50 -29.70
C PRO A 9 19.80 -2.96 -29.14
N LEU A 10 18.85 -2.61 -30.01
CA LEU A 10 17.60 -1.98 -29.63
C LEU A 10 16.62 -2.97 -28.96
N THR A 11 16.52 -4.21 -29.46
CA THR A 11 15.68 -5.25 -28.84
C THR A 11 16.19 -5.63 -27.46
N TRP A 12 17.51 -5.74 -27.30
CA TRP A 12 18.14 -5.90 -25.97
C TRP A 12 17.80 -4.76 -25.03
N GLY A 13 17.85 -3.51 -25.51
CA GLY A 13 17.45 -2.34 -24.72
C GLY A 13 15.99 -2.44 -24.23
N VAL A 14 15.07 -2.85 -25.10
CA VAL A 14 13.65 -3.06 -24.73
C VAL A 14 13.50 -4.19 -23.71
N LEU A 15 14.18 -5.32 -23.88
CA LEU A 15 14.12 -6.42 -22.91
C LEU A 15 14.68 -6.04 -21.55
N ILE A 16 15.82 -5.36 -21.51
CA ILE A 16 16.43 -4.89 -20.26
C ILE A 16 15.49 -3.91 -19.56
N LEU A 17 14.89 -2.99 -20.31
CA LEU A 17 13.91 -2.06 -19.76
C LEU A 17 12.70 -2.80 -19.15
N LEU A 18 12.11 -3.75 -19.89
CA LEU A 18 11.00 -4.57 -19.39
C LEU A 18 11.39 -5.39 -18.14
N ALA A 19 12.62 -5.91 -18.09
CA ALA A 19 13.14 -6.63 -16.93
C ALA A 19 13.26 -5.72 -15.70
N ILE A 20 13.78 -4.49 -15.86
CA ILE A 20 13.87 -3.51 -14.77
C ILE A 20 12.47 -3.13 -14.28
N MET A 21 11.51 -2.88 -15.19
CA MET A 21 10.12 -2.59 -14.84
C MET A 21 9.47 -3.74 -14.06
N SER A 22 9.74 -4.99 -14.46
CA SER A 22 9.24 -6.18 -13.77
C SER A 22 9.82 -6.33 -12.36
N LEU A 23 11.14 -6.27 -12.22
CA LEU A 23 11.83 -6.38 -10.95
C LEU A 23 11.41 -5.25 -9.99
N GLY A 24 11.32 -4.02 -10.49
CA GLY A 24 10.84 -2.87 -9.71
C GLY A 24 9.40 -3.06 -9.23
N SER A 25 8.53 -3.61 -10.07
CA SER A 25 7.13 -3.89 -9.71
C SER A 25 7.05 -4.91 -8.58
N TRP A 26 7.75 -6.03 -8.70
CA TRP A 26 7.78 -7.06 -7.65
C TRP A 26 8.39 -6.56 -6.34
N TYR A 27 9.47 -5.78 -6.41
CA TYR A 27 10.08 -5.16 -5.24
C TYR A 27 9.08 -4.28 -4.47
N ILE A 28 8.35 -3.40 -5.16
CA ILE A 28 7.37 -2.52 -4.54
C ILE A 28 6.17 -3.33 -4.00
N ILE A 29 5.69 -4.34 -4.74
CA ILE A 29 4.59 -5.20 -4.28
C ILE A 29 4.93 -5.86 -2.96
N ILE A 30 6.13 -6.45 -2.85
CA ILE A 30 6.56 -7.16 -1.65
C ILE A 30 6.78 -6.19 -0.49
N THR A 31 7.51 -5.10 -0.70
CA THR A 31 7.82 -4.14 0.38
C THR A 31 6.55 -3.50 0.93
N LYS A 32 5.66 -3.00 0.06
CA LYS A 32 4.39 -2.41 0.51
C LYS A 32 3.44 -3.41 1.16
N TYR A 33 3.45 -4.67 0.71
CA TYR A 33 2.70 -5.71 1.41
C TYR A 33 3.20 -5.91 2.84
N LEU A 34 4.52 -5.96 3.05
CA LEU A 34 5.11 -6.12 4.38
C LEU A 34 4.81 -4.91 5.27
N ASP A 35 4.93 -3.69 4.75
CA ASP A 35 4.58 -2.45 5.45
C ASP A 35 3.12 -2.46 5.91
N GLN A 36 2.19 -2.73 4.99
CA GLN A 36 0.76 -2.81 5.30
C GLN A 36 0.43 -3.93 6.28
N ARG A 37 1.09 -5.09 6.17
CA ARG A 37 0.93 -6.18 7.16
C ARG A 37 1.39 -5.76 8.54
N LYS A 38 2.53 -5.07 8.64
CA LYS A 38 3.05 -4.58 9.92
C LYS A 38 2.06 -3.60 10.55
N VAL A 39 1.56 -2.61 9.79
CA VAL A 39 0.57 -1.66 10.31
C VAL A 39 -0.71 -2.37 10.75
N LEU A 40 -1.21 -3.34 9.99
CA LEU A 40 -2.40 -4.09 10.38
C LEU A 40 -2.18 -5.00 11.60
N ALA A 41 -0.96 -5.50 11.81
CA ALA A 41 -0.59 -6.23 13.00
C ALA A 41 -0.54 -5.31 14.23
N ASP A 42 0.15 -4.16 14.09
CA ASP A 42 0.20 -3.13 15.14
C ASP A 42 -1.21 -2.69 15.55
N ALA A 43 -2.11 -2.52 14.59
CA ALA A 43 -3.51 -2.11 14.84
C ALA A 43 -4.25 -3.10 15.77
N LYS A 44 -3.98 -4.40 15.65
CA LYS A 44 -4.61 -5.43 16.51
C LYS A 44 -4.08 -5.40 17.93
N ASP A 45 -2.85 -4.95 18.10
CA ASP A 45 -2.19 -4.88 19.39
C ASP A 45 -2.50 -3.59 20.18
N LEU A 46 -3.09 -2.58 19.52
CA LEU A 46 -3.44 -1.30 20.15
C LEU A 46 -4.34 -1.49 21.38
N GLU A 47 -5.41 -2.28 21.27
CA GLU A 47 -6.36 -2.49 22.36
C GLU A 47 -5.67 -2.98 23.65
N LYS A 48 -4.75 -3.95 23.50
CA LYS A 48 -4.07 -4.57 24.64
C LYS A 48 -2.89 -3.76 25.13
N LYS A 49 -2.05 -3.24 24.22
CA LYS A 49 -0.78 -2.61 24.56
C LYS A 49 -0.93 -1.11 24.83
N PHE A 50 -1.73 -0.42 24.01
CA PHE A 50 -1.88 1.03 24.07
C PHE A 50 -3.01 1.45 25.00
N TRP A 51 -4.24 0.98 24.77
CA TRP A 51 -5.42 1.40 25.55
C TRP A 51 -5.46 0.85 26.99
N GLY A 52 -4.73 -0.24 27.25
CA GLY A 52 -4.51 -0.74 28.61
C GLY A 52 -3.45 0.03 29.42
N ALA A 53 -2.83 1.08 28.86
CA ALA A 53 -1.82 1.87 29.56
C ALA A 53 -2.44 2.98 30.42
N PRO A 54 -1.79 3.37 31.55
CA PRO A 54 -2.25 4.45 32.42
C PRO A 54 -2.35 5.84 31.75
N SER A 55 -1.60 6.07 30.67
CA SER A 55 -1.63 7.32 29.91
C SER A 55 -1.27 7.09 28.44
N LEU A 56 -1.63 8.03 27.56
CA LEU A 56 -1.28 8.01 26.14
C LEU A 56 0.25 7.97 25.93
N ALA A 57 1.01 8.72 26.74
CA ALA A 57 2.46 8.75 26.67
C ALA A 57 3.10 7.40 27.05
N GLU A 58 2.57 6.69 28.04
CA GLU A 58 3.02 5.34 28.39
C GLU A 58 2.57 4.31 27.35
N GLY A 59 1.36 4.45 26.81
CA GLY A 59 0.86 3.63 25.71
C GLY A 59 1.76 3.74 24.48
N ALA A 60 2.16 4.96 24.09
CA ALA A 60 3.04 5.21 22.95
C ALA A 60 4.41 4.54 23.10
N LYS A 61 4.96 4.49 24.32
CA LYS A 61 6.23 3.81 24.61
C LYS A 61 6.16 2.29 24.42
N LYS A 62 4.98 1.69 24.58
CA LYS A 62 4.73 0.25 24.35
C LYS A 62 4.56 -0.11 22.87
N LEU A 63 4.40 0.88 22.00
CA LEU A 63 4.34 0.69 20.55
C LEU A 63 5.75 0.69 19.94
N ASP A 64 5.90 -0.03 18.82
CA ASP A 64 7.15 -0.04 18.05
C ASP A 64 7.55 1.39 17.65
N LYS A 65 8.86 1.67 17.67
CA LYS A 65 9.39 3.01 17.35
C LYS A 65 9.03 3.45 15.93
N ASN A 66 8.91 2.51 15.00
CA ASN A 66 8.57 2.78 13.60
C ASN A 66 7.07 2.57 13.31
N SER A 67 6.22 2.45 14.34
CA SER A 67 4.79 2.27 14.15
C SER A 67 4.13 3.57 13.71
N ALA A 68 3.25 3.47 12.71
CA ALA A 68 2.40 4.58 12.29
C ALA A 68 1.53 5.11 13.45
N PHE A 69 1.03 4.22 14.30
CA PHE A 69 0.19 4.61 15.43
C PHE A 69 0.97 5.38 16.49
N ARG A 70 2.21 4.99 16.75
CA ARG A 70 3.09 5.73 17.65
C ARG A 70 3.35 7.14 17.15
N GLN A 71 3.62 7.29 15.85
CA GLN A 71 3.82 8.60 15.23
C GLN A 71 2.61 9.52 15.48
N ILE A 72 1.39 9.01 15.31
CA ILE A 72 0.15 9.77 15.51
C ILE A 72 0.00 10.23 16.97
N VAL A 73 0.27 9.35 17.94
CA VAL A 73 0.19 9.70 19.36
C VAL A 73 1.24 10.73 19.73
N ASP A 74 2.49 10.54 19.28
CA ASP A 74 3.59 11.45 19.56
C ASP A 74 3.34 12.84 18.94
N ASP A 75 2.73 12.90 17.74
CA ASP A 75 2.31 14.15 17.09
C ASP A 75 1.16 14.83 17.86
N GLY A 76 0.17 14.05 18.34
CA GLY A 76 -0.95 14.55 19.14
C GLY A 76 -0.52 15.10 20.51
N LEU A 77 0.33 14.38 21.23
CA LEU A 77 0.90 14.81 22.51
C LEU A 77 1.72 16.09 22.34
N ARG A 78 2.60 16.15 21.34
CA ARG A 78 3.36 17.37 21.03
C ARG A 78 2.46 18.56 20.70
N ALA A 79 1.36 18.33 19.99
CA ALA A 79 0.40 19.40 19.69
C ALA A 79 -0.35 19.88 20.93
N SER A 80 -0.66 18.98 21.86
CA SER A 80 -1.28 19.29 23.14
C SER A 80 -0.34 20.10 24.04
N ASP A 81 0.92 19.70 24.15
CA ASP A 81 1.92 20.29 25.06
C ASP A 81 2.47 21.64 24.58
N HIS A 82 2.56 21.86 23.26
CA HIS A 82 3.18 23.06 22.66
C HIS A 82 2.18 24.09 22.13
N HIS A 83 0.97 24.14 22.69
CA HIS A 83 -0.03 25.12 22.30
C HIS A 83 0.33 26.55 22.75
N GLU A 84 1.03 26.69 23.89
CA GLU A 84 1.33 28.00 24.50
C GLU A 84 2.55 28.70 23.86
N GLY A 85 2.35 29.94 23.38
CA GLY A 85 3.45 30.90 23.13
C GLY A 85 4.00 30.98 21.70
N ARG A 86 3.23 30.60 20.67
CA ARG A 86 3.61 30.75 19.24
C ARG A 86 2.49 31.43 18.44
N LEU A 87 2.70 31.66 17.15
CA LEU A 87 1.69 32.14 16.16
C LEU A 87 0.36 31.34 16.17
N THR A 88 0.30 30.23 16.91
CA THR A 88 -0.84 29.34 17.17
C THR A 88 -1.79 29.81 18.26
N ASP A 89 -1.46 30.86 19.03
CA ASP A 89 -2.30 31.40 20.13
C ASP A 89 -3.70 31.85 19.66
N LYS A 90 -3.92 32.00 18.35
CA LYS A 90 -5.22 32.39 17.76
C LYS A 90 -6.12 31.21 17.39
N ILE A 91 -5.61 29.99 17.43
CA ILE A 91 -6.34 28.77 17.06
C ILE A 91 -6.72 28.07 18.36
N ASP A 92 -7.93 27.52 18.45
CA ASP A 92 -8.34 26.76 19.64
C ASP A 92 -7.47 25.48 19.78
N GLN A 93 -7.12 25.07 21.00
CA GLN A 93 -6.31 23.87 21.25
C GLN A 93 -6.92 22.62 20.61
N HIS A 94 -8.26 22.50 20.61
CA HIS A 94 -9.00 21.43 19.95
C HIS A 94 -8.75 21.40 18.44
N GLU A 95 -8.84 22.57 17.81
CA GLU A 95 -8.58 22.72 16.38
C GLU A 95 -7.12 22.42 16.05
N TRP A 96 -6.19 22.90 16.88
CA TRP A 96 -4.76 22.67 16.71
C TRP A 96 -4.37 21.19 16.78
N VAL A 97 -4.87 20.47 17.80
CA VAL A 97 -4.62 19.02 17.94
C VAL A 97 -5.27 18.24 16.79
N THR A 98 -6.50 18.61 16.38
CA THR A 98 -7.15 18.02 15.20
C THR A 98 -6.31 18.18 13.94
N MET A 99 -5.79 19.39 13.69
CA MET A 99 -4.91 19.65 12.54
C MET A 99 -3.62 18.82 12.61
N ALA A 100 -3.02 18.67 13.79
CA ALA A 100 -1.81 17.87 13.96
C ALA A 100 -2.05 16.37 13.69
N LEU A 101 -3.15 15.82 14.20
CA LEU A 101 -3.53 14.41 13.99
C LEU A 101 -3.89 14.13 12.52
N ASN A 102 -4.60 15.05 11.87
CA ASN A 102 -4.90 14.95 10.44
C ASN A 102 -3.62 15.01 9.59
N ARG A 103 -2.68 15.90 9.93
CA ARG A 103 -1.38 15.98 9.25
C ARG A 103 -0.55 14.72 9.45
N SER A 104 -0.53 14.17 10.67
CA SER A 104 0.16 12.91 10.96
C SER A 104 -0.44 11.75 10.17
N SER A 105 -1.77 11.63 10.15
CA SER A 105 -2.50 10.62 9.38
C SER A 105 -2.22 10.75 7.87
N ALA A 106 -2.22 11.98 7.34
CA ALA A 106 -1.88 12.25 5.94
C ALA A 106 -0.42 11.87 5.61
N ASN A 107 0.52 12.11 6.54
CA ASN A 107 1.92 11.72 6.36
C ASN A 107 2.07 10.19 6.30
N VAL A 108 1.38 9.44 7.17
CA VAL A 108 1.36 7.97 7.10
C VAL A 108 0.75 7.50 5.80
N GLN A 109 -0.38 8.09 5.39
CA GLN A 109 -1.05 7.77 4.13
C GLN A 109 -0.13 7.99 2.92
N SER A 110 0.61 9.09 2.90
CA SER A 110 1.57 9.42 1.85
C SER A 110 2.66 8.33 1.72
N LYS A 111 3.24 7.91 2.85
CA LYS A 111 4.25 6.82 2.88
C LYS A 111 3.70 5.50 2.32
N LEU A 112 2.42 5.20 2.56
CA LEU A 112 1.77 3.99 2.03
C LEU A 112 1.46 4.09 0.52
N GLN A 113 1.41 5.30 -0.04
CA GLN A 113 1.19 5.55 -1.47
C GLN A 113 2.48 5.60 -2.29
N GLU A 114 3.64 5.73 -1.66
CA GLU A 114 4.93 5.71 -2.34
C GLU A 114 5.09 4.46 -3.22
N GLY A 115 5.64 4.63 -4.43
CA GLY A 115 5.84 3.53 -5.37
C GLY A 115 4.58 3.02 -6.09
N LEU A 116 3.36 3.33 -5.62
CA LEU A 116 2.13 2.94 -6.34
C LEU A 116 2.05 3.61 -7.72
N ALA A 117 2.53 4.86 -7.83
CA ALA A 117 2.64 5.55 -9.11
C ALA A 117 3.53 4.80 -10.11
N PHE A 118 4.62 4.20 -9.64
CA PHE A 118 5.50 3.38 -10.48
C PHE A 118 4.77 2.13 -11.00
N LEU A 119 4.03 1.40 -10.15
CA LEU A 119 3.22 0.27 -10.60
C LEU A 119 2.16 0.68 -11.63
N ALA A 120 1.49 1.82 -11.41
CA ALA A 120 0.50 2.34 -12.34
C ALA A 120 1.14 2.69 -13.70
N SER A 121 2.32 3.33 -13.68
CA SER A 121 3.09 3.63 -14.89
C SER A 121 3.55 2.35 -15.58
N VAL A 122 4.13 1.38 -14.87
CA VAL A 122 4.56 0.10 -15.47
C VAL A 122 3.37 -0.64 -16.08
N GLY A 123 2.27 -0.74 -15.34
CA GLY A 123 1.05 -1.41 -15.80
C GLY A 123 0.45 -0.81 -17.07
N SER A 124 0.52 0.51 -17.22
CA SER A 124 0.01 1.22 -18.40
C SER A 124 0.99 1.29 -19.57
N THR A 125 2.31 1.33 -19.31
CA THR A 125 3.32 1.56 -20.36
C THR A 125 3.99 0.30 -20.88
N SER A 126 4.16 -0.74 -20.06
CA SER A 126 4.87 -1.97 -20.47
C SER A 126 4.26 -2.70 -21.68
N PRO A 127 2.93 -2.73 -21.92
CA PRO A 127 2.38 -3.31 -23.14
C PRO A 127 2.85 -2.57 -24.39
N PHE A 128 2.94 -1.24 -24.33
CA PHE A 128 3.40 -0.41 -25.45
C PHE A 128 4.90 -0.56 -25.68
N VAL A 129 5.69 -0.75 -24.62
CA VAL A 129 7.12 -1.08 -24.73
C VAL A 129 7.32 -2.43 -25.43
N GLY A 130 6.51 -3.45 -25.10
CA GLY A 130 6.53 -4.75 -25.79
C GLY A 130 6.09 -4.66 -27.26
N LEU A 131 5.04 -3.88 -27.53
CA LEU A 131 4.57 -3.59 -28.90
C LEU A 131 5.68 -2.90 -29.71
N PHE A 132 6.35 -1.90 -29.13
CA PHE A 132 7.49 -1.23 -29.77
C PHE A 132 8.60 -2.22 -30.10
N GLY A 133 8.96 -3.12 -29.18
CA GLY A 133 9.93 -4.18 -29.45
C GLY A 133 9.53 -5.07 -30.63
N THR A 134 8.23 -5.36 -30.78
CA THR A 134 7.70 -6.14 -31.90
C THR A 134 7.83 -5.38 -33.23
N VAL A 135 7.49 -4.08 -33.24
CA VAL A 135 7.62 -3.22 -34.42
C VAL A 135 9.07 -3.14 -34.90
N VAL A 136 10.01 -2.94 -33.97
CA VAL A 136 11.45 -2.91 -34.27
C VAL A 136 11.93 -4.25 -34.82
N GLY A 137 11.53 -5.36 -34.19
CA GLY A 137 11.92 -6.70 -34.64
C GLY A 137 11.44 -7.01 -36.06
N ILE A 138 10.17 -6.75 -36.35
CA ILE A 138 9.61 -6.94 -37.69
C ILE A 138 10.28 -6.01 -38.71
N TYR A 139 10.53 -4.75 -38.34
CA TYR A 139 11.23 -3.81 -39.21
C TYR A 139 12.64 -4.27 -39.57
N GLY A 140 13.42 -4.74 -38.59
CA GLY A 140 14.76 -5.30 -38.82
C GLY A 140 14.73 -6.52 -39.75
N ALA A 141 13.76 -7.42 -39.55
CA ALA A 141 13.57 -8.59 -40.39
C ALA A 141 13.29 -8.21 -41.86
N LEU A 142 12.41 -7.22 -42.09
CA LEU A 142 12.07 -6.76 -43.44
C LEU A 142 13.26 -6.12 -44.16
N ILE A 143 14.12 -5.37 -43.45
CA ILE A 143 15.37 -4.84 -44.02
C ILE A 143 16.29 -5.98 -44.45
N ALA A 144 16.48 -6.99 -43.61
CA ALA A 144 17.34 -8.12 -43.92
C ALA A 144 16.85 -8.90 -45.16
N ILE A 145 15.54 -9.11 -45.28
CA ILE A 145 14.93 -9.74 -46.44
C ILE A 145 15.14 -8.88 -47.70
N ALA A 146 14.87 -7.58 -47.61
CA ALA A 146 15.06 -6.65 -48.72
C ALA A 146 16.51 -6.60 -49.20
N ALA A 147 17.48 -6.64 -48.28
CA ALA A 147 18.91 -6.69 -48.60
C ALA A 147 19.34 -8.01 -49.26
N SER A 148 18.72 -9.14 -48.86
CA SER A 148 19.03 -10.45 -49.43
C SER A 148 18.41 -10.70 -50.81
N GLY A 149 17.36 -9.94 -51.18
CA GLY A 149 16.60 -10.13 -52.41
C GLY A 149 15.76 -11.42 -52.47
N GLN A 150 15.77 -12.24 -51.41
CA GLN A 150 15.06 -13.52 -51.35
C GLN A 150 13.91 -13.46 -50.33
N ALA A 151 12.70 -13.21 -50.82
CA ALA A 151 11.50 -13.34 -50.03
C ALA A 151 11.03 -14.81 -50.02
N SER A 152 11.38 -15.54 -48.97
CA SER A 152 10.83 -16.88 -48.70
C SER A 152 10.15 -16.91 -47.32
N MET A 153 9.10 -17.72 -47.18
CA MET A 153 8.35 -17.81 -45.91
C MET A 153 9.24 -18.26 -44.75
N ASP A 154 10.20 -19.14 -45.01
CA ASP A 154 11.17 -19.62 -44.00
C ASP A 154 12.05 -18.49 -43.45
N LYS A 155 12.31 -17.45 -44.24
CA LYS A 155 13.10 -16.27 -43.83
C LYS A 155 12.27 -15.22 -43.07
N VAL A 156 10.95 -15.26 -43.19
CA VAL A 156 10.03 -14.32 -42.51
C VAL A 156 9.52 -14.89 -41.19
N ALA A 157 9.20 -16.18 -41.15
CA ALA A 157 8.47 -16.80 -40.04
C ALA A 157 9.24 -16.74 -38.71
N GLY A 158 10.55 -16.96 -38.73
CA GLY A 158 11.41 -16.92 -37.54
C GLY A 158 11.42 -15.54 -36.88
N PRO A 159 11.93 -14.49 -37.56
CA PRO A 159 12.02 -13.15 -36.98
C PRO A 159 10.66 -12.55 -36.56
N VAL A 160 9.59 -12.84 -37.30
CA VAL A 160 8.24 -12.40 -36.92
C VAL A 160 7.76 -13.10 -35.65
N GLY A 161 7.97 -14.41 -35.52
CA GLY A 161 7.63 -15.16 -34.31
C GLY A 161 8.40 -14.67 -33.09
N GLU A 162 9.69 -14.39 -33.25
CA GLU A 162 10.53 -13.85 -32.17
C GLU A 162 10.10 -12.44 -31.76
N ALA A 163 9.70 -11.59 -32.72
CA ALA A 163 9.16 -10.26 -32.42
C ALA A 163 7.88 -10.33 -31.58
N LEU A 164 6.97 -11.30 -31.83
CA LEU A 164 5.74 -11.47 -31.05
C LEU A 164 5.99 -11.81 -29.57
N ILE A 165 7.14 -12.44 -29.25
CA ILE A 165 7.53 -12.73 -27.86
C ILE A 165 7.71 -11.42 -27.08
N MET A 166 8.17 -10.34 -27.72
CA MET A 166 8.35 -9.04 -27.06
C MET A 166 7.03 -8.47 -26.52
N THR A 167 5.94 -8.60 -27.28
CA THR A 167 4.61 -8.22 -26.82
C THR A 167 4.14 -9.10 -25.67
N ALA A 168 4.36 -10.42 -25.76
CA ALA A 168 4.02 -11.35 -24.69
C ALA A 168 4.75 -11.01 -23.38
N ILE A 169 6.03 -10.65 -23.44
CA ILE A 169 6.81 -10.20 -22.28
C ILE A 169 6.25 -8.87 -21.74
N GLY A 170 5.93 -7.91 -22.61
CA GLY A 170 5.32 -6.64 -22.19
C GLY A 170 4.02 -6.86 -21.40
N LEU A 171 3.17 -7.77 -21.85
CA LEU A 171 1.95 -8.16 -21.12
C LEU A 171 2.25 -8.92 -19.82
N ALA A 172 3.23 -9.82 -19.83
CA ALA A 172 3.65 -10.54 -18.63
C ALA A 172 4.21 -9.62 -17.53
N VAL A 173 4.78 -8.46 -17.90
CA VAL A 173 5.19 -7.41 -16.96
C VAL A 173 3.99 -6.55 -16.51
N ALA A 174 3.09 -6.21 -17.44
CA ALA A 174 1.95 -5.34 -17.17
C ALA A 174 0.95 -5.96 -16.17
N VAL A 175 0.58 -7.21 -16.39
CA VAL A 175 -0.51 -7.87 -15.64
C VAL A 175 -0.24 -7.91 -14.14
N PRO A 176 0.93 -8.40 -13.65
CA PRO A 176 1.23 -8.38 -12.22
C PRO A 176 1.31 -6.96 -11.64
N ALA A 177 1.81 -5.99 -12.40
CA ALA A 177 1.92 -4.60 -11.93
C ALA A 177 0.54 -3.98 -11.70
N VAL A 178 -0.40 -4.15 -12.64
CA VAL A 178 -1.79 -3.66 -12.52
C VAL A 178 -2.53 -4.35 -11.37
N LEU A 179 -2.41 -5.68 -11.27
CA LEU A 179 -3.04 -6.44 -10.20
C LEU A 179 -2.48 -6.05 -8.82
N GLY A 180 -1.16 -5.92 -8.71
CA GLY A 180 -0.47 -5.45 -7.51
C GLY A 180 -0.92 -4.05 -7.10
N TYR A 181 -1.02 -3.12 -8.04
CA TYR A 181 -1.49 -1.75 -7.80
C TYR A 181 -2.91 -1.73 -7.22
N ASN A 182 -3.84 -2.41 -7.90
CA ASN A 182 -5.25 -2.46 -7.48
C ASN A 182 -5.43 -3.15 -6.13
N TRP A 183 -4.62 -4.16 -5.84
CA TRP A 183 -4.67 -4.85 -4.56
C TRP A 183 -4.10 -3.99 -3.42
N LEU A 184 -2.95 -3.34 -3.64
CA LEU A 184 -2.32 -2.46 -2.67
C LEU A 184 -3.18 -1.24 -2.35
N ILE A 185 -3.83 -0.62 -3.34
CA ILE A 185 -4.68 0.56 -3.10
C ILE A 185 -5.93 0.20 -2.28
N ARG A 186 -6.54 -0.96 -2.54
CA ARG A 186 -7.65 -1.47 -1.72
C ARG A 186 -7.21 -1.71 -0.28
N ARG A 187 -6.00 -2.24 -0.09
CA ARG A 187 -5.43 -2.49 1.24
C ARG A 187 -5.04 -1.20 1.96
N ASN A 188 -4.55 -0.20 1.24
CA ASN A 188 -4.32 1.14 1.78
C ASN A 188 -5.60 1.73 2.36
N LYS A 189 -6.75 1.56 1.71
CA LYS A 189 -8.04 2.05 2.23
C LYS A 189 -8.37 1.50 3.63
N ASP A 190 -8.25 0.18 3.84
CA ASP A 190 -8.47 -0.44 5.17
C ASP A 190 -7.47 0.09 6.22
N VAL A 191 -6.21 0.31 5.84
CA VAL A 191 -5.21 0.91 6.73
C VAL A 191 -5.56 2.37 7.05
N SER A 192 -6.00 3.16 6.07
CA SER A 192 -6.43 4.56 6.26
C SER A 192 -7.59 4.67 7.23
N GLU A 193 -8.59 3.80 7.10
CA GLU A 193 -9.77 3.78 7.97
C GLU A 193 -9.35 3.50 9.43
N ARG A 194 -8.45 2.54 9.66
CA ARG A 194 -7.92 2.23 11.00
C ARG A 194 -7.12 3.38 11.59
N ILE A 195 -6.28 4.03 10.78
CA ILE A 195 -5.51 5.21 11.18
C ILE A 195 -6.45 6.35 11.56
N GLY A 196 -7.46 6.63 10.73
CA GLY A 196 -8.43 7.69 10.97
C GLY A 196 -9.22 7.47 12.26
N ASN A 197 -9.72 6.24 12.48
CA ASN A 197 -10.42 5.90 13.72
C ASN A 197 -9.51 6.07 14.93
N PHE A 198 -8.27 5.57 14.87
CA PHE A 198 -7.32 5.72 15.95
C PHE A 198 -6.96 7.19 16.23
N ALA A 199 -6.77 8.00 15.20
CA ALA A 199 -6.53 9.43 15.36
C ALA A 199 -7.73 10.13 16.05
N ALA A 200 -8.96 9.75 15.71
CA ALA A 200 -10.16 10.26 16.37
C ALA A 200 -10.24 9.82 17.84
N ASP A 201 -9.88 8.57 18.15
CA ASP A 201 -9.85 8.08 19.53
C ASP A 201 -8.78 8.79 20.38
N VAL A 202 -7.58 8.98 19.82
CA VAL A 202 -6.49 9.75 20.47
C VAL A 202 -6.92 11.19 20.71
N HIS A 203 -7.57 11.82 19.72
CA HIS A 203 -8.13 13.16 19.88
C HIS A 203 -9.13 13.21 21.04
N GLY A 204 -10.09 12.28 21.06
CA GLY A 204 -11.07 12.17 22.15
C GLY A 204 -10.42 11.96 23.51
N ALA A 205 -9.36 11.15 23.59
CA ALA A 205 -8.62 10.91 24.83
C ALA A 205 -7.86 12.15 25.32
N LEU A 206 -7.25 12.93 24.41
CA LEU A 206 -6.57 14.19 24.73
C LEU A 206 -7.58 15.26 25.21
N MET A 207 -8.71 15.39 24.52
CA MET A 207 -9.73 16.40 24.83
C MET A 207 -10.56 16.06 26.07
N SER A 208 -10.75 14.77 26.37
CA SER A 208 -11.55 14.33 27.52
C SER A 208 -10.77 14.34 28.84
N GLY A 209 -9.47 14.68 28.84
CA GLY A 209 -8.60 14.73 30.04
C GLY A 209 -8.30 13.40 30.73
N SER A 210 -9.11 12.36 30.48
CA SER A 210 -8.95 11.00 30.98
C SER A 210 -10.17 10.18 30.55
N ARG A 211 -9.98 9.22 29.63
CA ARG A 211 -10.88 8.07 29.55
C ARG A 211 -10.06 6.83 29.85
N THR A 212 -9.88 6.56 31.14
CA THR A 212 -9.76 5.18 31.61
C THR A 212 -10.98 4.43 31.07
N PRO A 213 -10.83 3.33 30.33
CA PRO A 213 -11.97 2.51 29.94
C PRO A 213 -12.58 1.96 31.24
N GLN A 214 -13.73 2.49 31.68
CA GLN A 214 -14.58 1.72 32.57
C GLN A 214 -15.02 0.52 31.75
N ALA A 215 -14.53 -0.66 32.13
CA ALA A 215 -15.11 -1.92 31.70
C ALA A 215 -16.63 -1.81 31.84
N MET A 216 -17.36 -2.11 30.76
CA MET A 216 -18.82 -2.21 30.83
C MET A 216 -19.19 -3.06 32.04
N PRO A 217 -20.04 -2.58 32.97
CA PRO A 217 -20.48 -3.42 34.06
C PRO A 217 -21.12 -4.68 33.46
N PRO A 218 -20.82 -5.87 34.00
CA PRO A 218 -21.41 -7.10 33.49
C PRO A 218 -22.92 -6.93 33.50
N MET A 219 -23.52 -7.07 32.32
CA MET A 219 -24.96 -6.98 32.13
C MET A 219 -25.59 -7.98 33.10
N ALA A 220 -26.25 -7.47 34.14
CA ALA A 220 -26.83 -8.30 35.19
C ALA A 220 -27.73 -9.34 34.52
N ALA A 221 -27.37 -10.62 34.68
CA ALA A 221 -28.17 -11.71 34.18
C ALA A 221 -29.56 -11.60 34.79
N LYS A 222 -30.58 -11.50 33.93
CA LYS A 222 -31.98 -11.54 34.38
C LYS A 222 -32.19 -12.82 35.20
N PRO A 223 -32.91 -12.77 36.33
CA PRO A 223 -33.16 -13.96 37.13
C PRO A 223 -33.89 -14.99 36.26
N VAL A 224 -33.32 -16.18 36.14
CA VAL A 224 -34.00 -17.34 35.56
C VAL A 224 -35.12 -17.72 36.53
N VAL A 225 -36.36 -17.44 36.16
CA VAL A 225 -37.55 -17.91 36.88
C VAL A 225 -37.58 -19.43 36.76
N THR A 226 -37.34 -20.11 37.88
CA THR A 226 -37.43 -21.57 37.96
C THR A 226 -38.92 -21.96 37.99
N PRO A 227 -39.40 -22.91 37.16
CA PRO A 227 -40.78 -23.36 37.22
C PRO A 227 -41.06 -24.05 38.57
N GLY A 228 -42.10 -23.60 39.27
CA GLY A 228 -42.55 -24.19 40.52
C GLY A 228 -42.96 -25.65 40.34
N LYS A 229 -42.58 -26.49 41.31
CA LYS A 229 -42.99 -27.89 41.45
C LYS A 229 -44.53 -27.99 41.49
N PRO A 230 -45.16 -28.98 40.84
CA PRO A 230 -46.60 -29.21 40.98
C PRO A 230 -46.90 -29.75 42.38
N ALA A 231 -47.86 -29.12 43.06
CA ALA A 231 -48.41 -29.61 44.32
C ALA A 231 -49.40 -30.73 44.03
N THR A 232 -49.13 -31.90 44.62
CA THR A 232 -50.06 -33.02 44.75
C THR A 232 -51.10 -32.73 45.81
N ALA A 233 -52.39 -32.78 45.45
CA ALA A 233 -53.52 -33.16 46.30
C ALA A 233 -54.68 -33.58 45.39
#